data_AF-A0A8D0KSM2-F1
#
_entry.id   AF-A0A8D0KSM2-F1
#
_cell.length_a   1.000
_cell.length_b   1.000
_cell.length_c   1.000
_cell.angle_alpha   90.00
_cell.angle_beta   90.00
_cell.angle_gamma   90.00
#
_symmetry.space_group_name_H-M   'P 1'
#
loop_
_entity.id
_entity.type
_entity.pdbx_description
1 polymer ?
#
loop_
_entity_poly.entity_id
_entity_poly.type
_entity_poly.pdbx_seq_one_letter_code
_entity_poly.pdbx_strand_id
1 'polypeptide(L)' 'MGGGDLNLKKSWHPQTLRNVEKVWKAEQKHEAERKKIEELQRELQEERAREEMQRYAEDMGTVR' A
#
# COMPACT_ATOMS: atom_id res chain seq x y z
N MET A 1 -33.20 -32.84 10.50
CA MET A 1 -32.45 -31.99 9.54
C MET A 1 -31.59 -31.04 10.35
N GLY A 2 -30.31 -31.31 10.49
CA GLY A 2 -29.45 -30.54 11.39
C GLY A 2 -27.99 -30.93 11.19
N GLY A 3 -27.44 -30.57 10.03
CA GLY A 3 -26.05 -30.84 9.70
C GLY A 3 -25.46 -29.63 9.00
N GLY A 4 -25.16 -28.57 9.77
CA GLY A 4 -24.31 -27.51 9.27
C GLY A 4 -22.92 -28.07 8.94
N ASP A 5 -22.22 -27.44 8.00
CA ASP A 5 -20.90 -27.88 7.55
C ASP A 5 -19.93 -28.02 8.73
N LEU A 6 -19.44 -29.25 8.96
CA LEU A 6 -18.49 -29.58 10.02
C LEU A 6 -17.18 -28.77 9.88
N ASN A 7 -16.83 -28.36 8.66
CA ASN A 7 -15.64 -27.58 8.40
C ASN A 7 -15.73 -26.17 9.00
N LEU A 8 -16.92 -25.59 9.11
CA LEU A 8 -17.11 -24.28 9.75
C LEU A 8 -16.76 -24.28 11.24
N LYS A 9 -16.67 -25.46 11.88
CA LYS A 9 -16.22 -25.60 13.27
C LYS A 9 -14.70 -25.71 13.38
N LYS A 10 -13.97 -25.87 12.26
CA LYS A 10 -12.52 -26.02 12.26
C LYS A 10 -11.87 -24.64 12.32
N SER A 11 -10.92 -24.48 13.24
CA SER A 11 -10.21 -23.22 13.49
C SER A 11 -9.44 -22.68 12.27
N TRP A 12 -9.02 -23.58 11.37
CA TRP A 12 -8.26 -23.27 10.17
C TRP A 12 -9.15 -22.96 8.95
N HIS A 13 -10.45 -23.20 9.00
CA HIS A 13 -11.30 -23.08 7.81
C HIS A 13 -11.44 -21.61 7.39
N PRO A 14 -11.13 -21.26 6.12
CA PRO A 14 -10.99 -19.87 5.69
C PRO A 14 -12.30 -19.08 5.75
N GLN A 15 -13.45 -19.75 5.57
CA GLN A 15 -14.76 -19.08 5.59
C GLN A 15 -15.34 -18.89 6.99
N THR A 16 -14.59 -19.24 8.05
CA THR A 16 -15.00 -18.84 9.39
C THR A 16 -14.89 -17.33 9.54
N LEU A 17 -15.87 -16.69 10.18
CA LEU A 17 -15.92 -15.23 10.35
C LEU A 17 -14.60 -14.67 10.91
N ARG A 18 -13.97 -15.37 11.86
CA ARG A 18 -12.67 -15.00 12.44
C ARG A 18 -11.56 -14.95 11.40
N ASN A 19 -11.51 -15.92 10.49
CA ASN A 19 -10.45 -15.99 9.49
C ASN A 19 -10.70 -14.99 8.36
N VAL A 20 -11.96 -14.79 7.96
CA VAL A 20 -12.35 -13.71 7.03
C VAL A 20 -11.97 -12.34 7.60
N GLU A 21 -12.29 -12.07 8.87
CA GLU A 21 -11.91 -10.82 9.54
C GLU A 21 -10.38 -10.64 9.61
N LYS A 22 -9.63 -11.73 9.87
CA LYS A 22 -8.17 -11.68 9.89
C LYS A 22 -7.59 -11.30 8.52
N VAL A 23 -8.12 -11.89 7.44
CA VAL A 23 -7.71 -11.57 6.07
C VAL A 23 -8.07 -10.12 5.74
N TRP A 24 -9.30 -9.70 6.01
CA TRP A 24 -9.75 -8.33 5.77
C TRP A 24 -8.85 -7.29 6.49
N LYS A 25 -8.51 -7.51 7.77
CA LYS A 25 -7.58 -6.63 8.50
C LYS A 25 -6.18 -6.59 7.87
N ALA A 26 -5.70 -7.71 7.32
CA ALA A 26 -4.41 -7.75 6.63
C ALA A 26 -4.47 -6.99 5.30
N GLU A 27 -5.54 -7.14 4.53
CA GLU A 27 -5.77 -6.41 3.28
C GLU A 27 -5.85 -4.90 3.52
N GLN A 28 -6.59 -4.45 4.53
CA GLN A 28 -6.65 -3.03 4.90
C GLN A 28 -5.28 -2.45 5.27
N LYS A 29 -4.46 -3.20 6.02
CA LYS A 29 -3.09 -2.77 6.36
C LYS A 29 -2.21 -2.66 5.12
N HIS A 30 -2.27 -3.67 4.25
CA HIS A 30 -1.51 -3.68 3.00
C HIS A 30 -1.92 -2.53 2.07
N GLU A 31 -3.21 -2.21 1.98
CA GLU A 31 -3.67 -1.06 1.20
C GLU A 31 -3.15 0.26 1.77
N ALA A 32 -3.16 0.42 3.10
CA ALA A 32 -2.61 1.61 3.75
C ALA A 32 -1.09 1.76 3.52
N GLU A 33 -0.34 0.66 3.62
CA GLU A 33 1.10 0.64 3.31
C GLU A 33 1.36 1.00 1.85
N ARG A 34 0.60 0.45 0.91
CA ARG A 34 0.72 0.77 -0.51
C ARG A 34 0.48 2.25 -0.79
N LYS A 35 -0.56 2.86 -0.21
CA LYS A 35 -0.85 4.30 -0.38
C LYS A 35 0.30 5.15 0.15
N LYS A 36 0.86 4.79 1.30
CA LYS A 36 2.02 5.50 1.87
C LYS A 36 3.25 5.40 0.97
N ILE A 37 3.50 4.24 0.38
CA ILE A 37 4.61 4.05 -0.56
C ILE A 37 4.42 4.91 -1.82
N GLU A 38 3.20 4.94 -2.37
CA GLU A 38 2.87 5.76 -3.54
C GLU A 38 3.07 7.26 -3.28
N GLU A 39 2.65 7.74 -2.11
CA GLU A 39 2.89 9.12 -1.69
C GLU A 39 4.38 9.46 -1.62
N LEU A 40 5.20 8.62 -0.97
CA LEU A 40 6.64 8.81 -0.90
C LEU A 40 7.31 8.75 -2.28
N GLN A 41 6.83 7.90 -3.18
CA GLN A 41 7.33 7.84 -4.55
C GLN A 41 7.02 9.12 -5.32
N ARG A 42 5.85 9.71 -5.12
CA ARG A 42 5.48 11.00 -5.72
C ARG A 42 6.36 12.13 -5.18
N GLU A 43 6.56 12.20 -3.86
CA GLU A 43 7.44 13.21 -3.24
C GLU A 43 8.87 13.13 -3.81
N LEU A 44 9.43 11.92 -3.90
CA LEU A 44 10.76 11.71 -4.46
C LEU A 44 10.85 12.12 -5.94
N GLN A 45 9.80 11.90 -6.72
CA GLN A 45 9.75 12.35 -8.11
C GLN A 45 9.69 13.88 -8.22
N GLU A 46 8.90 14.53 -7.38
CA GLU A 46 8.83 15.99 -7.33
C GLU A 46 10.16 16.63 -6.90
N GLU A 47 10.84 16.03 -5.92
CA GLU A 47 12.18 16.47 -5.50
C GLU A 47 13.19 16.34 -6.64
N ARG A 48 13.23 15.19 -7.32
CA ARG A 48 14.11 14.99 -8.49
C ARG A 48 13.83 15.98 -9.61
N ALA A 49 12.57 16.22 -9.93
CA ALA A 49 12.21 17.19 -10.98
C ALA A 49 12.67 18.61 -10.63
N ARG A 50 12.59 19.01 -9.35
CA ARG A 50 13.11 20.31 -8.89
C ARG A 50 14.63 20.37 -8.98
N GLU A 51 15.33 19.33 -8.54
CA GLU A 51 16.79 19.25 -8.64
C GLU A 51 17.26 19.29 -10.10
N GLU A 52 16.58 18.60 -11.00
CA GLU A 52 16.87 18.64 -12.44
C GLU A 52 16.66 20.04 -13.02
N MET A 53 15.57 20.73 -12.66
CA MET A 53 15.33 22.11 -13.09
C MET A 53 16.40 23.07 -12.56
N GLN A 54 16.82 22.93 -11.30
CA GLN A 54 17.89 23.75 -10.71
C GLN A 54 19.21 23.53 -11.43
N ARG A 55 19.61 22.27 -11.61
CA ARG A 55 20.83 21.92 -12.36
C ARG A 55 20.80 22.47 -13.78
N TYR A 56 19.66 22.33 -14.47
CA TYR A 56 19.51 22.86 -15.82
C TYR A 56 19.64 24.40 -15.86
N ALA A 57 19.09 25.11 -14.87
CA ALA A 57 19.20 26.57 -14.77
C ALA A 57 20.64 27.04 -14.45
N GLU A 58 21.35 26.28 -13.61
CA GLU A 58 22.78 26.47 -13.32
C GLU A 58 23.64 26.23 -14.57
N ASP A 59 23.43 25.13 -15.29
CA ASP A 59 24.14 24.78 -16.52
C ASP A 59 23.89 25.79 -17.65
N MET A 60 22.67 26.31 -17.76
CA MET A 60 22.31 27.39 -18.70
C MET A 60 22.89 28.76 -18.28
N GLY A 61 23.62 28.85 -17.16
CA GLY A 61 24.26 30.08 -16.68
C GLY A 61 23.27 31.21 -16.36
N THR A 62 21.99 30.88 -16.15
CA THR A 62 20.91 31.86 -15.94
C THR A 62 20.76 32.24 -14.47
N VAL A 63 21.36 31.46 -13.56
CA VAL A 63 21.44 31.78 -12.13
C VAL A 63 22.91 32.05 -11.77
N ARG A 64 23.18 33.30 -11.37
CA ARG A 64 24.41 33.74 -10.71
C ARG A 64 24.05 34.46 -9.42
#